data_AF-A0A934DYS7-F1
#
_entry.id   AF-A0A934DYS7-F1
#
_cell.length_a   1.000
_cell.length_b   1.000
_cell.length_c   1.000
_cell.angle_alpha   90.00
_cell.angle_beta   90.00
_cell.angle_gamma   90.00
#
_symmetry.space_group_name_H-M   'P 1'
#
loop_
_entity.id
_entity.type
_entity.pdbx_description
1 polymer ?
#
loop_
_entity_poly.entity_id
_entity_poly.type
_entity_poly.pdbx_seq_one_letter_code
_entity_poly.pdbx_strand_id
1 'polypeptide(L)'
;MGSRWDHLYEIKPVPLAEHFVEEVSKLVAKDLTEWPLAIESWTSAQEEERFKPLLGPDSSRPDGRVLGEAFRLARWELMREFEQIDEYMRHERWREVTPAGRGVDQILLVCRYLTEQMLAIIEATGGRIKRPQLVDLLLRAERRLMACPLG
;
A
#
# COMPACT_ATOMS: atom_id res chain seq x y z
N MET A 1 -46.38 1.97 -12.51
CA MET A 1 -45.28 2.45 -13.36
C MET A 1 -44.21 2.98 -12.41
N GLY A 2 -43.12 2.24 -12.23
CA GLY A 2 -42.01 2.68 -11.38
C GLY A 2 -41.33 3.89 -12.03
N SER A 3 -41.21 4.96 -11.27
CA SER A 3 -40.47 6.15 -11.67
C SER A 3 -39.02 5.74 -11.97
N ARG A 4 -38.40 6.37 -12.97
CA ARG A 4 -36.94 6.25 -13.21
C ARG A 4 -36.11 6.64 -11.98
N TRP A 5 -36.70 7.15 -10.91
CA TRP A 5 -36.03 7.53 -9.68
C TRP A 5 -36.16 6.48 -8.57
N ASP A 6 -37.10 5.52 -8.69
CA ASP A 6 -37.34 4.48 -7.67
C ASP A 6 -36.13 3.55 -7.53
N HIS A 7 -35.48 3.21 -8.65
CA HIS A 7 -34.27 2.38 -8.64
C HIS A 7 -33.09 3.03 -7.90
N LEU A 8 -33.03 4.36 -7.82
CA LEU A 8 -31.96 5.08 -7.10
C LEU A 8 -32.23 5.13 -5.60
N TYR A 9 -33.50 5.12 -5.20
CA TYR A 9 -33.91 5.08 -3.79
C TYR A 9 -33.74 3.67 -3.19
N GLU A 10 -33.83 2.64 -4.03
CA GLU A 10 -33.58 1.24 -3.65
C GLU A 10 -32.08 0.90 -3.51
N ILE A 11 -31.18 1.77 -4.01
CA ILE A 11 -29.74 1.62 -3.78
C ILE A 11 -29.49 1.92 -2.30
N LYS A 12 -29.21 0.87 -1.53
CA LYS A 12 -28.77 1.00 -0.14
C LYS A 12 -27.61 2.01 -0.07
N PRO A 13 -27.61 2.93 0.92
CA PRO A 13 -26.47 3.81 1.13
C PRO A 13 -25.19 2.97 1.17
N VAL A 14 -24.19 3.34 0.36
CA VAL A 14 -22.86 2.73 0.49
C VAL A 14 -22.43 2.96 1.94
N PRO A 15 -22.11 1.91 2.70
CA PRO A 15 -21.65 2.08 4.08
C PRO A 15 -20.50 3.10 4.09
N LEU A 16 -20.52 4.07 4.99
CA LEU A 16 -19.51 5.13 5.05
C LEU A 16 -18.06 4.56 5.02
N ALA A 17 -17.86 3.39 5.62
CA ALA A 17 -16.58 2.68 5.60
C ALA A 17 -16.17 2.17 4.21
N GLU A 18 -17.11 1.72 3.39
CA GLU A 18 -16.85 1.25 2.02
C GLU A 18 -16.47 2.42 1.11
N HIS A 19 -17.20 3.54 1.20
CA HIS A 19 -16.83 4.76 0.49
C HIS A 19 -15.46 5.30 0.95
N PHE A 20 -15.19 5.26 2.26
CA PHE A 20 -13.89 5.64 2.80
C PHE A 20 -12.76 4.77 2.24
N VAL A 21 -12.90 3.45 2.26
CA VAL A 21 -11.92 2.51 1.68
C VAL A 21 -11.67 2.81 0.20
N GLU A 22 -12.74 3.07 -0.54
CA GLU A 22 -12.66 3.42 -1.96
C GLU A 22 -11.86 4.71 -2.19
N GLU A 23 -12.20 5.81 -1.52
CA GLU A 23 -11.51 7.09 -1.70
C GLU A 23 -10.04 7.03 -1.24
N VAL A 24 -9.77 6.42 -0.09
CA VAL A 24 -8.38 6.32 0.41
C VAL A 24 -7.54 5.41 -0.48
N SER A 25 -8.12 4.35 -1.06
CA SER A 25 -7.37 3.52 -2.01
C SER A 25 -6.94 4.28 -3.28
N LYS A 26 -7.66 5.33 -3.68
CA LYS A 26 -7.25 6.22 -4.78
C LYS A 26 -6.09 7.12 -4.37
N LEU A 27 -6.14 7.66 -3.15
CA LEU A 27 -5.07 8.51 -2.60
C LEU A 27 -3.76 7.72 -2.47
N VAL A 28 -3.79 6.55 -1.84
CA VAL A 28 -2.58 5.70 -1.69
C VAL A 28 -1.99 5.34 -3.06
N ALA A 29 -2.82 4.99 -4.04
CA ALA A 29 -2.34 4.70 -5.39
C ALA A 29 -1.68 5.93 -6.03
N LYS A 30 -2.26 7.13 -5.84
CA LYS A 30 -1.70 8.39 -6.33
C LYS A 30 -0.38 8.72 -5.64
N ASP A 31 -0.28 8.59 -4.33
CA ASP A 31 0.94 8.88 -3.57
C ASP A 31 2.11 8.01 -4.06
N LEU A 32 1.84 6.73 -4.39
CA LEU A 32 2.85 5.84 -4.96
C LEU A 32 3.26 6.21 -6.40
N THR A 33 2.51 7.06 -7.10
CA THR A 33 2.95 7.66 -8.39
C THR A 33 3.83 8.88 -8.20
N GLU A 34 3.71 9.56 -7.05
CA GLU A 34 4.50 10.73 -6.69
C GLU A 34 5.78 10.25 -5.98
N TRP A 35 6.83 10.00 -6.76
CA TRP A 35 8.14 9.57 -6.25
C TRP A 35 9.12 10.75 -6.18
N PRO A 36 9.94 10.89 -5.11
CA PRO A 36 10.05 10.00 -3.95
C PRO A 36 8.90 10.11 -2.96
N LEU A 37 8.66 9.05 -2.17
CA LEU A 37 7.62 9.03 -1.15
C LEU A 37 7.86 10.10 -0.08
N ALA A 38 6.80 10.80 0.30
CA ALA A 38 6.81 11.72 1.42
C ALA A 38 6.74 10.93 2.74
N ILE A 39 7.91 10.69 3.36
CA ILE A 39 8.01 10.03 4.67
C ILE A 39 8.05 11.08 5.76
N GLU A 40 7.06 11.04 6.66
CA GLU A 40 6.92 12.03 7.73
C GLU A 40 7.88 11.79 8.90
N SER A 41 8.15 10.52 9.24
CA SER A 41 9.01 10.18 10.37
C SER A 41 9.72 8.82 10.21
N TRP A 42 10.91 8.74 10.79
CA TRP A 42 11.73 7.53 10.84
C TRP A 42 11.72 6.95 12.24
N THR A 43 11.72 5.62 12.35
CA THR A 43 11.73 4.94 13.65
C THR A 43 13.11 4.99 14.29
N SER A 44 14.17 5.11 13.49
CA SER A 44 15.55 5.30 13.96
C SER A 44 16.44 5.98 12.92
N ALA A 45 17.57 6.56 13.36
CA ALA A 45 18.58 7.13 12.48
C ALA A 45 19.22 6.08 11.53
N GLN A 46 19.33 4.83 11.98
CA GLN A 46 19.86 3.72 11.18
C GLN A 46 18.93 3.36 10.03
N GLU A 47 17.63 3.38 10.30
CA GLU A 47 16.60 3.17 9.28
C GLU A 47 16.58 4.29 8.25
N GLU A 48 16.65 5.54 8.71
CA GLU A 48 16.78 6.70 7.84
C GLU A 48 18.01 6.58 6.94
N GLU A 49 19.19 6.28 7.50
CA GLU A 49 20.42 6.11 6.73
C GLU A 49 20.33 5.00 5.69
N ARG A 50 19.70 3.87 6.04
CA ARG A 50 19.47 2.74 5.13
C ARG A 50 18.64 3.13 3.91
N PHE A 51 17.55 3.88 4.10
CA PHE A 51 16.60 4.18 3.03
C PHE A 51 16.83 5.51 2.32
N LYS A 52 17.61 6.42 2.90
CA LYS A 52 17.96 7.71 2.31
C LYS A 52 18.45 7.63 0.85
N PRO A 53 19.28 6.65 0.44
CA PRO A 53 19.69 6.51 -0.96
C PRO A 53 18.54 6.21 -1.93
N LEU A 54 17.41 5.67 -1.44
CA LEU A 54 16.22 5.37 -2.23
C LEU A 54 15.24 6.55 -2.33
N LEU A 55 15.50 7.65 -1.62
CA LEU A 55 14.65 8.85 -1.61
C LEU A 55 15.41 10.09 -2.13
N GLY A 56 16.63 9.89 -2.62
CA GLY A 56 17.43 10.93 -3.24
C GLY A 56 16.90 11.36 -4.61
N PRO A 57 17.41 12.49 -5.14
CA PRO A 57 16.97 13.08 -6.42
C PRO A 57 17.16 12.16 -7.64
N ASP A 58 18.13 11.23 -7.58
CA ASP A 58 18.40 10.27 -8.65
C ASP A 58 17.63 8.95 -8.49
N SER A 59 16.76 8.86 -7.47
CA SER A 59 15.99 7.64 -7.21
C SER A 59 14.80 7.53 -8.17
N SER A 60 14.76 6.45 -8.94
CA SER A 60 13.58 6.09 -9.72
C SER A 60 12.57 5.34 -8.88
N ARG A 61 11.28 5.62 -9.15
CA ARG A 61 10.18 4.80 -8.63
C ARG A 61 10.41 3.32 -8.93
N PRO A 62 10.18 2.40 -7.97
CA PRO A 62 10.26 0.98 -8.22
C PRO A 62 9.30 0.53 -9.33
N ASP A 63 9.67 -0.52 -10.06
CA ASP A 63 8.79 -1.10 -11.07
C ASP A 63 7.55 -1.76 -10.44
N GLY A 64 6.55 -2.08 -11.28
CA GLY A 64 5.30 -2.67 -10.82
C GLY A 64 5.46 -4.02 -10.12
N ARG A 65 6.47 -4.83 -10.45
CA ARG A 65 6.71 -6.14 -9.81
C ARG A 65 7.26 -5.95 -8.40
N VAL A 66 8.21 -5.03 -8.23
CA VAL A 66 8.74 -4.65 -6.91
C VAL A 66 7.64 -4.07 -6.03
N LEU A 67 6.80 -3.18 -6.58
CA LEU A 67 5.64 -2.63 -5.88
C LEU A 67 4.65 -3.73 -5.47
N GLY A 68 4.36 -4.68 -6.36
CA GLY A 68 3.45 -5.80 -6.06
C GLY A 68 3.94 -6.68 -4.90
N GLU A 69 5.26 -6.91 -4.80
CA GLU A 69 5.83 -7.60 -3.63
C GLU A 69 5.70 -6.77 -2.35
N ALA A 70 5.92 -5.44 -2.42
CA ALA A 70 5.75 -4.57 -1.27
C ALA A 70 4.29 -4.55 -0.76
N PHE A 71 3.33 -4.49 -1.67
CA PHE A 71 1.90 -4.63 -1.36
C PHE A 71 1.58 -5.98 -0.71
N ARG A 72 2.19 -7.07 -1.19
CA ARG A 72 2.04 -8.40 -0.60
C ARG A 72 2.55 -8.45 0.84
N LEU A 73 3.77 -7.98 1.08
CA LEU A 73 4.35 -7.94 2.43
C LEU A 73 3.51 -7.08 3.38
N ALA A 74 3.07 -5.90 2.96
CA ALA A 74 2.26 -5.01 3.78
C ALA A 74 0.93 -5.67 4.20
N ARG A 75 0.30 -6.43 3.30
CA ARG A 75 -0.91 -7.21 3.66
C ARG A 75 -0.61 -8.29 4.69
N TRP A 76 0.50 -9.02 4.55
CA TRP A 76 0.90 -10.02 5.53
C TRP A 76 1.19 -9.39 6.89
N GLU A 77 1.87 -8.23 6.95
CA GLU A 77 2.09 -7.50 8.20
C GLU A 77 0.76 -7.06 8.86
N LEU A 78 -0.18 -6.54 8.06
CA LEU A 78 -1.50 -6.16 8.54
C LEU A 78 -2.33 -7.35 9.01
N MET A 79 -2.11 -8.54 8.48
CA MET A 79 -2.79 -9.76 8.93
C MET A 79 -2.00 -10.53 10.00
N ARG A 80 -0.79 -10.07 10.34
CA ARG A 80 0.14 -10.76 11.27
C ARG A 80 0.55 -12.15 10.76
N GLU A 81 0.67 -12.29 9.46
CA GLU A 81 1.13 -13.48 8.73
C GLU A 81 2.67 -13.55 8.74
N PHE A 82 3.26 -13.59 9.95
CA PHE A 82 4.71 -13.50 10.12
C PHE A 82 5.46 -14.72 9.55
N GLU A 83 4.86 -15.90 9.60
CA GLU A 83 5.43 -17.11 9.02
C GLU A 83 5.61 -16.98 7.49
N GLN A 84 4.65 -16.34 6.82
CA GLN A 84 4.70 -16.10 5.37
C GLN A 84 5.82 -15.10 5.02
N ILE A 85 6.00 -14.07 5.85
CA ILE A 85 7.09 -13.10 5.70
C ILE A 85 8.44 -13.79 5.90
N ASP A 86 8.58 -14.58 6.96
CA ASP A 86 9.81 -15.31 7.28
C ASP A 86 10.20 -16.28 6.16
N GLU A 87 9.22 -17.03 5.64
CA GLU A 87 9.43 -17.94 4.52
C GLU A 87 9.86 -17.18 3.26
N TYR A 88 9.20 -16.06 2.96
CA TYR A 88 9.52 -15.21 1.81
C TYR A 88 10.95 -14.68 1.88
N MET A 89 11.37 -14.17 3.04
CA MET A 89 12.71 -13.64 3.26
C MET A 89 13.76 -14.74 3.20
N ARG A 90 13.51 -15.90 3.83
CA ARG A 90 14.43 -17.03 3.88
C ARG A 90 14.73 -17.61 2.50
N HIS A 91 13.71 -17.71 1.65
CA HIS A 91 13.87 -18.21 0.29
C HIS A 91 14.27 -17.13 -0.71
N GLU A 92 14.52 -15.90 -0.26
CA GLU A 92 14.97 -14.77 -1.08
C GLU A 92 14.10 -14.54 -2.34
N ARG A 93 12.78 -14.80 -2.25
CA ARG A 93 11.86 -14.74 -3.40
C ARG A 93 11.84 -13.35 -4.07
N TRP A 94 12.19 -12.31 -3.33
CA TRP A 94 12.38 -10.95 -3.85
C TRP A 94 13.43 -10.84 -4.97
N ARG A 95 14.43 -11.73 -5.02
CA ARG A 95 15.46 -11.70 -6.06
C ARG A 95 14.90 -11.88 -7.47
N GLU A 96 13.74 -12.52 -7.61
CA GLU A 96 13.09 -12.77 -8.90
C GLU A 96 12.47 -11.51 -9.53
N VAL A 97 12.22 -10.48 -8.72
CA VAL A 97 11.52 -9.26 -9.14
C VAL A 97 12.37 -8.00 -9.02
N THR A 98 13.48 -8.03 -8.29
CA THR A 98 14.26 -6.82 -8.04
C THR A 98 15.59 -6.76 -8.79
N PRO A 99 16.08 -5.55 -9.14
CA PRO A 99 17.44 -5.36 -9.62
C PRO A 99 18.50 -5.79 -8.59
N ALA A 100 19.65 -6.26 -9.10
CA ALA A 100 20.80 -6.61 -8.27
C ALA A 100 21.29 -5.40 -7.45
N GLY A 101 21.46 -5.59 -6.15
CA GLY A 101 22.14 -4.63 -5.26
C GLY A 101 21.27 -3.65 -4.46
N ARG A 102 19.99 -3.41 -4.82
CA ARG A 102 19.08 -2.52 -4.03
C ARG A 102 17.66 -3.05 -3.86
N GLY A 103 17.42 -4.27 -4.32
CA GLY A 103 16.08 -4.78 -4.53
C GLY A 103 15.20 -4.89 -3.30
N VAL A 104 15.69 -5.60 -2.29
CA VAL A 104 14.93 -5.85 -1.07
C VAL A 104 14.62 -4.56 -0.32
N ASP A 105 15.53 -3.58 -0.34
CA ASP A 105 15.32 -2.31 0.37
C ASP A 105 14.21 -1.47 -0.27
N GLN A 106 14.03 -1.52 -1.59
CA GLN A 106 12.88 -0.88 -2.25
C GLN A 106 11.56 -1.52 -1.81
N ILE A 107 11.50 -2.85 -1.74
CA ILE A 107 10.32 -3.57 -1.25
C ILE A 107 10.03 -3.18 0.20
N LEU A 108 11.05 -3.21 1.06
CA LEU A 108 10.91 -2.95 2.49
C LEU A 108 10.50 -1.49 2.77
N LEU A 109 11.06 -0.53 2.03
CA LEU A 109 10.68 0.87 2.14
C LEU A 109 9.20 1.10 1.83
N VAL A 110 8.72 0.54 0.70
CA VAL A 110 7.32 0.68 0.29
C VAL A 110 6.40 -0.10 1.24
N CYS A 111 6.79 -1.30 1.68
CA CYS A 111 6.04 -2.09 2.66
C CYS A 111 5.85 -1.31 3.96
N ARG A 112 6.95 -0.77 4.52
CA ARG A 112 6.94 0.08 5.71
C ARG A 112 5.98 1.26 5.54
N TYR A 113 6.14 2.01 4.46
CA TYR A 113 5.29 3.17 4.16
C TYR A 113 3.80 2.78 4.13
N LEU A 114 3.44 1.71 3.41
CA LEU A 114 2.06 1.23 3.34
C LEU A 114 1.52 0.81 4.71
N THR A 115 2.30 0.05 5.49
CA THR A 115 1.90 -0.39 6.82
C THR A 115 1.68 0.81 7.75
N GLU A 116 2.58 1.81 7.74
CA GLU A 116 2.44 3.03 8.54
C GLU A 116 1.17 3.82 8.18
N GLN A 117 0.90 4.02 6.88
CA GLN A 117 -0.32 4.69 6.44
C GLN A 117 -1.58 3.95 6.92
N MET A 118 -1.59 2.62 6.86
CA MET A 118 -2.73 1.82 7.34
C MET A 118 -2.90 1.88 8.86
N LEU A 119 -1.80 1.94 9.63
CA LEU A 119 -1.85 2.12 11.08
C LEU A 119 -2.34 3.53 11.44
N ALA A 120 -1.89 4.56 10.74
CA ALA A 120 -2.36 5.94 10.90
C ALA A 120 -3.87 6.06 10.63
N ILE A 121 -4.39 5.35 9.61
CA ILE A 121 -5.83 5.28 9.34
C ILE A 121 -6.60 4.61 10.50
N ILE A 122 -6.09 3.53 11.08
CA ILE A 122 -6.73 2.89 12.24
C ILE A 122 -6.84 3.90 13.38
N GLU A 123 -5.76 4.62 13.67
CA GLU A 123 -5.71 5.62 14.73
C GLU A 123 -6.68 6.77 14.46
N ALA A 124 -6.59 7.40 13.29
CA ALA A 124 -7.42 8.55 12.90
C ALA A 124 -8.92 8.21 12.86
N THR A 125 -9.27 6.96 12.53
CA THR A 125 -10.67 6.51 12.49
C THR A 125 -11.18 6.01 13.84
N GLY A 126 -10.35 6.00 14.89
CA GLY A 126 -10.68 5.44 16.21
C GLY A 126 -10.99 3.93 16.14
N GLY A 127 -10.30 3.21 15.25
CA GLY A 127 -10.47 1.78 15.05
C GLY A 127 -11.79 1.36 14.38
N ARG A 128 -12.52 2.30 13.75
CA ARG A 128 -13.73 1.98 12.98
C ARG A 128 -13.42 1.19 11.71
N ILE A 129 -12.27 1.45 11.10
CA ILE A 129 -11.75 0.66 9.97
C ILE A 129 -10.89 -0.47 10.53
N LYS A 130 -11.20 -1.72 10.15
CA LYS A 130 -10.56 -2.94 10.65
C LYS A 130 -9.49 -3.45 9.66
N ARG A 131 -8.57 -4.29 10.16
CA ARG A 131 -7.49 -4.91 9.36
C ARG A 131 -7.96 -5.51 8.02
N PRO A 132 -9.07 -6.28 7.94
CA PRO A 132 -9.54 -6.80 6.65
C PRO A 132 -9.93 -5.71 5.63
N GLN A 133 -10.46 -4.58 6.10
CA GLN A 133 -10.82 -3.44 5.24
C GLN A 133 -9.59 -2.71 4.72
N LEU A 134 -8.52 -2.64 5.52
CA LEU A 134 -7.24 -2.07 5.09
C LEU A 134 -6.54 -2.98 4.09
N VAL A 135 -6.65 -4.29 4.25
CA VAL A 135 -6.18 -5.26 3.25
C VAL A 135 -6.92 -5.08 1.93
N ASP A 136 -8.25 -4.91 1.96
CA ASP A 136 -9.03 -4.62 0.75
C ASP A 136 -8.66 -3.26 0.13
N LEU A 137 -8.43 -2.23 0.96
CA LEU A 137 -7.91 -0.94 0.53
C LEU A 137 -6.59 -1.09 -0.23
N LEU A 138 -5.63 -1.86 0.30
CA LEU A 138 -4.36 -2.13 -0.36
C LEU A 138 -4.53 -2.90 -1.67
N LEU A 139 -5.40 -3.92 -1.71
CA LEU A 139 -5.71 -4.66 -2.95
C LEU A 139 -6.32 -3.75 -4.03
N ARG A 140 -7.15 -2.79 -3.62
CA ARG A 140 -7.76 -1.79 -4.51
C ARG A 140 -6.72 -0.78 -5.01
N ALA A 141 -5.84 -0.30 -4.13
CA ALA A 141 -4.76 0.60 -4.49
C ALA A 141 -3.77 -0.05 -5.47
N GLU A 142 -3.34 -1.28 -5.19
CA GLU A 142 -2.46 -2.07 -6.05
C GLU A 142 -3.07 -2.24 -7.45
N ARG A 143 -4.34 -2.66 -7.53
CA ARG A 143 -5.04 -2.82 -8.82
C ARG A 143 -5.06 -1.54 -9.63
N ARG A 144 -5.32 -0.39 -9.00
CA ARG A 144 -5.31 0.91 -9.69
C ARG A 144 -3.92 1.29 -10.19
N LEU A 145 -2.92 1.07 -9.35
CA LEU A 145 -1.53 1.37 -9.67
C LEU A 145 -1.04 0.55 -10.86
N MET A 146 -1.48 -0.70 -10.98
CA MET A 146 -1.11 -1.60 -12.10
C MET A 146 -1.98 -1.40 -13.34
N ALA A 147 -3.25 -1.00 -13.18
CA ALA A 147 -4.16 -0.71 -14.29
C ALA A 147 -3.84 0.62 -14.99
N CYS A 148 -3.07 1.50 -14.35
CA CYS A 148 -2.52 2.70 -14.95
C CYS A 148 -1.04 2.45 -15.30
N PRO A 149 -0.73 1.82 -16.45
CA PRO A 149 0.63 1.83 -16.95
C PRO A 149 0.99 3.30 -17.18
N LEU A 150 1.98 3.79 -16.44
CA LEU A 150 2.41 5.17 -16.34
C LEU A 150 2.36 5.90 -17.70
N GLY A 151 1.89 7.16 -17.67
CA GLY A 151 2.30 8.14 -18.66
C GLY A 151 3.80 8.42 -18.57
#